data_AF-A0A4R4ZN05-F1
#
_entry.id   AF-A0A4R4ZN05-F1
#
_cell.length_a   1.000
_cell.length_b   1.000
_cell.length_c   1.000
_cell.angle_alpha   90.00
_cell.angle_beta   90.00
_cell.angle_gamma   90.00
#
_symmetry.space_group_name_H-M   'P 1'
#
loop_
_entity.id
_entity.type
_entity.pdbx_description
1 polymer ?
#
loop_
_entity_poly.entity_id
_entity_poly.type
_entity_poly.pdbx_seq_one_letter_code
_entity_poly.pdbx_strand_id
1 'polypeptide(L)'
;TDDHLILAAAVTQDGNDYHCFEPMMKAAVTAVEHLNQHSKPGEIGTILADAGYWSEHNLTLPGPVRLIAPGNHRDVNRDARDQPAQGPPQPDATPADQMRHRIRTPEGHATYKRRSATVETVIGHIKDQTGLRRFSRRGIKAAASELHLAATVVNLLKLHKHTLHPAT
;
A
#
# COMPACT_ATOMS: atom_id res chain seq x y z
N THR A 1 -2.42 -4.25 5.13
CA THR A 1 -2.70 -4.60 6.54
C THR A 1 -2.02 -5.93 6.83
N ASP A 2 -1.85 -6.28 8.10
CA ASP A 2 -1.22 -7.56 8.50
C ASP A 2 -2.04 -8.78 8.08
N ASP A 3 -3.34 -8.57 7.91
CA ASP A 3 -4.29 -9.59 7.44
C ASP A 3 -4.08 -9.90 5.94
N HIS A 4 -3.31 -9.04 5.25
CA HIS A 4 -3.02 -9.14 3.82
C HIS A 4 -4.29 -9.22 2.96
N LEU A 5 -5.35 -8.52 3.38
CA LEU A 5 -6.56 -8.35 2.59
C LEU A 5 -6.36 -7.26 1.53
N ILE A 6 -7.00 -7.46 0.38
CA ILE A 6 -6.98 -6.51 -0.74
C ILE A 6 -8.27 -5.68 -0.67
N LEU A 7 -8.13 -4.38 -0.40
CA LEU A 7 -9.27 -3.45 -0.37
C LEU A 7 -9.55 -2.82 -1.74
N ALA A 8 -8.51 -2.60 -2.54
CA ALA A 8 -8.60 -2.03 -3.87
C ALA A 8 -7.51 -2.64 -4.78
N ALA A 9 -7.84 -2.80 -6.06
CA ALA A 9 -6.92 -3.26 -7.10
C ALA A 9 -7.33 -2.64 -8.44
N ALA A 10 -6.35 -2.28 -9.26
CA ALA A 10 -6.57 -1.63 -10.55
C ALA A 10 -5.51 -2.07 -11.57
N VAL A 11 -5.91 -2.12 -12.83
CA VAL A 11 -5.01 -2.23 -13.97
C VAL A 11 -4.90 -0.84 -14.59
N THR A 12 -3.68 -0.40 -14.88
CA THR A 12 -3.41 0.90 -15.49
C THR A 12 -2.69 0.73 -16.83
N GLN A 13 -2.78 1.74 -17.69
CA GLN A 13 -1.94 1.90 -18.89
C GLN A 13 -0.93 3.04 -18.74
N ASP A 14 -0.84 3.62 -17.54
CA ASP A 14 0.17 4.61 -17.23
C ASP A 14 1.57 3.98 -17.29
N GLY A 15 2.50 4.70 -17.90
CA GLY A 15 3.90 4.26 -17.98
C GLY A 15 4.66 4.51 -16.67
N ASN A 16 4.06 5.21 -15.72
CA ASN A 16 4.66 5.55 -14.44
C ASN A 16 3.68 5.36 -13.27
N ASP A 17 4.23 4.96 -12.13
CA ASP A 17 3.48 4.70 -10.92
C ASP A 17 3.04 5.99 -10.20
N TYR A 18 3.66 7.15 -10.46
CA TYR A 18 3.31 8.43 -9.80
C TYR A 18 1.80 8.73 -9.84
N HIS A 19 1.16 8.58 -11.00
CA HIS A 19 -0.26 8.88 -11.18
C HIS A 19 -1.18 7.78 -10.64
N CYS A 20 -0.64 6.62 -10.28
CA CYS A 20 -1.42 5.49 -9.78
C CYS A 20 -1.70 5.57 -8.28
N PHE A 21 -0.95 6.39 -7.51
CA PHE A 21 -1.12 6.50 -6.06
C PHE A 21 -2.48 7.06 -5.65
N GLU A 22 -2.82 8.27 -6.14
CA GLU A 22 -4.06 8.95 -5.74
C GLU A 22 -5.32 8.15 -6.08
N PRO A 23 -5.48 7.60 -7.30
CA PRO A 23 -6.66 6.78 -7.61
C PRO A 23 -6.76 5.54 -6.72
N MET A 24 -5.63 4.88 -6.43
CA MET A 24 -5.62 3.69 -5.56
C MET A 24 -5.96 4.04 -4.11
N MET A 25 -5.42 5.14 -3.59
CA MET A 25 -5.74 5.64 -2.25
C MET A 25 -7.23 5.96 -2.13
N LYS A 26 -7.80 6.69 -3.10
CA LYS A 26 -9.23 7.00 -3.13
C LYS A 26 -10.07 5.73 -3.18
N ALA A 27 -9.72 4.78 -4.04
CA ALA A 27 -10.43 3.50 -4.13
C ALA A 27 -10.40 2.73 -2.80
N ALA A 28 -9.26 2.72 -2.10
CA ALA A 28 -9.15 2.08 -0.78
C ALA A 28 -10.00 2.79 0.28
N VAL A 29 -10.00 4.14 0.30
CA VAL A 29 -10.84 4.94 1.22
C VAL A 29 -12.32 4.65 0.97
N THR A 30 -12.76 4.71 -0.29
CA THR A 30 -14.15 4.40 -0.67
C THR A 30 -14.54 2.97 -0.29
N ALA A 31 -13.65 1.99 -0.45
CA ALA A 31 -13.91 0.62 -0.01
C ALA A 31 -14.13 0.54 1.51
N VAL A 32 -13.33 1.25 2.31
CA VAL A 32 -13.51 1.32 3.77
C VAL A 32 -14.83 2.01 4.15
N GLU A 33 -15.18 3.11 3.48
CA GLU A 33 -16.46 3.79 3.70
C GLU A 33 -17.66 2.86 3.44
N HIS A 34 -17.62 2.07 2.37
CA HIS A 34 -18.64 1.07 2.09
C HIS A 34 -18.71 -0.05 3.14
N LEU A 35 -17.56 -0.53 3.64
CA LEU A 35 -17.51 -1.53 4.70
C LEU A 35 -18.10 -0.98 6.00
N ASN A 36 -17.79 0.27 6.34
CA ASN A 36 -18.27 0.94 7.56
C ASN A 36 -19.80 1.11 7.58
N GLN A 37 -20.48 1.08 6.44
CA GLN A 37 -21.95 1.09 6.36
C GLN A 37 -22.57 -0.22 6.87
N HIS A 38 -21.82 -1.32 6.88
CA HIS A 38 -22.34 -2.68 7.13
C HIS A 38 -21.63 -3.41 8.27
N SER A 39 -20.64 -2.79 8.91
CA SER A 39 -19.74 -3.44 9.88
C SER A 39 -19.18 -2.42 10.87
N LYS A 40 -18.43 -2.89 11.88
CA LYS A 40 -17.75 -1.97 12.82
C LYS A 40 -16.88 -0.97 12.05
N PRO A 41 -16.99 0.34 12.35
CA PRO A 41 -16.17 1.35 11.68
C PRO A 41 -14.68 1.06 11.84
N GLY A 42 -13.98 1.01 10.72
CA GLY A 42 -12.52 0.98 10.63
C GLY A 42 -12.01 2.19 9.84
N GLU A 43 -10.71 2.46 9.96
CA GLU A 43 -10.02 3.50 9.21
C GLU A 43 -8.71 2.99 8.63
N ILE A 44 -8.24 3.64 7.56
CA ILE A 44 -6.92 3.37 7.02
C ILE A 44 -5.89 4.07 7.90
N GLY A 45 -5.06 3.30 8.60
CA GLY A 45 -3.99 3.84 9.45
C GLY A 45 -2.90 4.55 8.65
N THR A 46 -1.90 3.80 8.16
CA THR A 46 -0.80 4.37 7.35
C THR A 46 -0.64 3.62 6.03
N ILE A 47 -0.61 4.37 4.93
CA ILE A 47 -0.34 3.86 3.59
C ILE A 47 1.17 3.80 3.38
N LEU A 48 1.69 2.67 2.90
CA LEU A 48 3.11 2.47 2.62
C LEU A 48 3.34 2.30 1.12
N ALA A 49 4.17 3.15 0.52
CA ALA A 49 4.45 3.16 -0.92
C ALA A 49 5.95 3.28 -1.21
N ASP A 50 6.41 2.74 -2.33
CA ASP A 50 7.83 2.87 -2.73
C ASP A 50 8.12 4.19 -3.42
N ALA A 51 9.38 4.35 -3.80
CA ALA A 51 9.89 5.47 -4.57
C ALA A 51 9.23 5.61 -5.96
N GLY A 52 8.59 4.57 -6.51
CA GLY A 52 7.82 4.68 -7.75
C GLY A 52 6.62 5.62 -7.60
N TYR A 53 6.15 5.86 -6.38
CA TYR A 53 5.07 6.80 -6.08
C TYR A 53 5.56 8.17 -5.58
N TRP A 54 6.88 8.43 -5.58
CA TRP A 54 7.45 9.66 -5.03
C TRP A 54 7.17 10.88 -5.93
N SER A 55 6.26 11.75 -5.50
CA SER A 55 6.01 13.05 -6.10
C SER A 55 5.51 14.05 -5.05
N GLU A 56 5.77 15.34 -5.24
CA GLU A 56 5.27 16.37 -4.31
C GLU A 56 3.74 16.34 -4.19
N HIS A 57 3.05 16.08 -5.30
CA HIS A 57 1.62 15.81 -5.33
C HIS A 57 1.23 14.69 -4.35
N ASN A 58 1.81 13.49 -4.49
CA ASN A 58 1.44 12.34 -3.67
C ASN A 58 1.77 12.53 -2.17
N LEU A 59 2.84 13.29 -1.88
CA LEU A 59 3.24 13.63 -0.51
C LEU A 59 2.28 14.60 0.18
N THR A 60 1.58 15.45 -0.58
CA THR A 60 0.73 16.54 -0.07
C THR A 60 -0.77 16.29 -0.21
N LEU A 61 -1.16 15.22 -0.89
CA LEU A 61 -2.56 14.82 -1.05
C LEU A 61 -3.32 14.76 0.30
N PRO A 62 -4.58 15.20 0.37
CA PRO A 62 -5.43 14.96 1.54
C PRO A 62 -5.67 13.45 1.74
N GLY A 63 -6.16 13.06 2.91
CA GLY A 63 -6.50 11.67 3.23
C GLY A 63 -5.55 11.00 4.23
N PRO A 64 -5.53 9.65 4.30
CA PRO A 64 -4.81 8.89 5.32
C PRO A 64 -3.32 9.24 5.44
N VAL A 65 -2.73 8.97 6.61
CA VAL A 65 -1.28 9.13 6.78
C VAL A 65 -0.54 8.21 5.80
N ARG A 66 0.61 8.65 5.30
CA ARG A 66 1.39 7.87 4.33
C ARG A 66 2.89 7.99 4.58
N LEU A 67 3.61 6.94 4.20
CA LEU A 67 5.05 6.92 4.07
C LEU A 67 5.39 6.47 2.64
N ILE A 68 6.01 7.35 1.87
CA ILE A 68 6.46 7.09 0.51
C ILE A 68 7.98 7.15 0.51
N ALA A 69 8.66 6.10 0.05
CA ALA A 69 10.12 6.07 0.11
C ALA A 69 10.76 7.15 -0.78
N PRO A 70 11.78 7.87 -0.28
CA PRO A 70 12.54 8.86 -1.05
C PRO A 70 13.50 8.25 -2.07
N GLY A 71 13.65 6.93 -2.09
CA GLY A 71 14.61 6.22 -2.92
C GLY A 71 14.55 4.72 -2.71
N ASN A 72 15.59 4.01 -3.15
CA ASN A 72 15.66 2.57 -3.01
C ASN A 72 15.81 2.14 -1.53
N HIS A 73 15.51 0.87 -1.27
CA HIS A 73 15.53 0.30 0.09
C HIS A 73 16.90 0.38 0.78
N ARG A 74 17.99 0.27 0.02
CA ARG A 74 19.35 0.33 0.59
C ARG A 74 19.65 1.72 1.14
N ASP A 75 19.32 2.76 0.39
CA ASP A 75 19.54 4.15 0.79
C ASP A 75 18.63 4.52 1.96
N VAL A 76 17.36 4.13 1.92
CA VAL A 76 16.41 4.36 3.03
C VAL A 76 16.91 3.72 4.34
N ASN A 77 17.41 2.48 4.28
CA ASN A 77 17.93 1.80 5.46
C ASN A 77 19.26 2.40 5.95
N ARG A 78 20.14 2.79 5.03
CA ARG A 78 21.40 3.47 5.35
C ARG A 78 21.10 4.78 6.09
N ASP A 79 20.23 5.62 5.52
CA ASP A 79 19.96 6.94 6.05
C ASP A 79 19.24 6.86 7.42
N ALA A 80 18.33 5.91 7.61
CA ALA A 80 17.68 5.69 8.91
C ALA A 80 18.64 5.16 9.98
N ARG A 81 19.67 4.39 9.61
CA ARG A 81 20.68 3.87 10.52
C ARG A 81 21.76 4.91 10.85
N ASP A 82 22.27 5.59 9.84
CA ASP A 82 23.44 6.45 9.94
C ASP A 82 23.07 7.88 10.36
N GLN A 83 21.84 8.32 10.07
CA GLN A 83 21.32 9.66 10.39
C GLN A 83 19.87 9.59 10.92
N PRO A 84 19.62 8.91 12.04
CA PRO A 84 18.26 8.79 12.59
C PRO A 84 17.69 10.15 12.97
N ALA A 85 16.44 10.38 12.58
CA ALA A 85 15.71 11.58 12.95
C ALA A 85 14.95 11.37 14.28
N GLN A 86 14.73 12.45 15.03
CA GLN A 86 13.93 12.43 16.26
C GLN A 86 12.95 13.61 16.28
N GLY A 87 11.82 13.42 16.94
CA GLY A 87 10.80 14.46 17.09
C GLY A 87 10.13 14.85 15.77
N PRO A 88 9.34 15.94 15.77
CA PRO A 88 8.69 16.44 14.56
C PRO A 88 9.72 17.01 13.56
N PRO A 89 9.42 16.99 12.25
CA PRO A 89 10.23 17.68 11.25
C PRO A 89 10.19 19.21 11.49
N GLN A 90 11.15 19.92 10.90
CA GLN A 90 11.14 21.39 10.94
C GLN A 90 9.84 21.93 10.30
N PRO A 91 9.16 22.92 10.90
CA PRO A 91 7.86 23.40 10.43
C PRO A 91 7.86 23.95 8.99
N ASP A 92 8.99 24.50 8.56
CA ASP A 92 9.23 25.12 7.24
C ASP A 92 9.88 24.16 6.24
N ALA A 93 10.12 22.90 6.63
CA ALA A 93 10.66 21.89 5.73
C ALA A 93 9.72 21.62 4.55
N THR A 94 10.30 21.38 3.38
CA THR A 94 9.54 20.99 2.19
C THR A 94 8.80 19.67 2.44
N PRO A 95 7.69 19.36 1.72
CA PRO A 95 7.00 18.07 1.86
C PRO A 95 7.93 16.85 1.70
N ALA A 96 8.90 16.97 0.80
CA ALA A 96 9.94 15.97 0.59
C ALA A 96 10.82 15.77 1.83
N ASP A 97 11.28 16.85 2.45
CA ASP A 97 12.14 16.79 3.64
C ASP A 97 11.38 16.34 4.88
N GLN A 98 10.11 16.75 5.01
CA GLN A 98 9.22 16.22 6.04
C GLN A 98 9.05 14.69 5.90
N MET A 99 8.88 14.17 4.68
CA MET A 99 8.75 12.73 4.45
C MET A 99 10.06 11.98 4.74
N ARG A 100 11.21 12.51 4.28
CA ARG A 100 12.53 11.95 4.60
C ARG A 100 12.77 11.92 6.11
N HIS A 101 12.39 12.99 6.82
CA HIS A 101 12.46 13.04 8.28
C HIS A 101 11.61 11.95 8.92
N ARG A 102 10.32 11.87 8.56
CA ARG A 102 9.39 10.86 9.09
C ARG A 102 9.89 9.43 8.88
N ILE A 103 10.42 9.11 7.71
CA ILE A 103 10.93 7.76 7.41
C ILE A 103 12.22 7.44 8.20
N ARG A 104 13.03 8.43 8.54
CA ARG A 104 14.26 8.26 9.34
C ARG A 104 14.01 8.16 10.84
N THR A 105 12.81 8.45 11.34
CA THR A 105 12.52 8.20 12.77
C THR A 105 12.46 6.70 13.04
N PRO A 106 12.80 6.23 14.25
CA PRO A 106 12.72 4.81 14.58
C PRO A 106 11.33 4.20 14.30
N GLU A 107 10.25 4.91 14.64
CA GLU A 107 8.88 4.44 14.44
C GLU A 107 8.49 4.43 12.95
N GLY A 108 8.84 5.50 12.22
CA GLY A 108 8.54 5.61 10.80
C GLY A 108 9.32 4.58 9.98
N HIS A 109 10.59 4.35 10.34
CA HIS A 109 11.41 3.32 9.72
C HIS A 109 10.87 1.91 9.98
N ALA A 110 10.52 1.60 11.23
CA ALA A 110 9.95 0.31 11.61
C ALA A 110 8.61 0.06 10.89
N THR A 111 7.77 1.08 10.80
CA THR A 111 6.50 1.03 10.07
C THR A 111 6.74 0.80 8.58
N TYR A 112 7.66 1.54 7.96
CA TYR A 112 7.96 1.42 6.54
C TYR A 112 8.54 0.04 6.17
N LYS A 113 9.39 -0.53 7.03
CA LYS A 113 9.99 -1.88 6.83
C LYS A 113 8.92 -2.96 6.62
N ARG A 114 7.72 -2.77 7.16
CA ARG A 114 6.59 -3.71 7.05
C ARG A 114 5.95 -3.74 5.67
N ARG A 115 6.25 -2.76 4.81
CA ARG A 115 5.76 -2.68 3.44
C ARG A 115 6.10 -3.92 2.62
N SER A 116 7.37 -4.35 2.65
CA SER A 116 7.86 -5.50 1.88
C SER A 116 7.09 -6.77 2.27
N ALA A 117 7.00 -7.06 3.57
CA ALA A 117 6.26 -8.22 4.07
C ALA A 117 4.77 -8.20 3.67
N THR A 118 4.15 -7.02 3.63
CA THR A 118 2.72 -6.90 3.29
C THR A 118 2.46 -7.06 1.80
N VAL A 119 3.15 -6.28 0.96
CA VAL A 119 2.86 -6.18 -0.48
C VAL A 119 3.36 -7.41 -1.23
N GLU A 120 4.55 -7.91 -0.92
CA GLU A 120 5.14 -9.06 -1.64
C GLU A 120 4.32 -10.33 -1.41
N THR A 121 3.83 -10.53 -0.18
CA THR A 121 2.95 -11.65 0.16
C THR A 121 1.66 -11.63 -0.65
N VAL A 122 1.01 -10.46 -0.75
CA VAL A 122 -0.24 -10.31 -1.53
C VAL A 122 0.01 -10.54 -3.02
N ILE A 123 1.09 -9.98 -3.57
CA ILE A 123 1.47 -10.18 -4.98
C ILE A 123 1.77 -11.65 -5.25
N GLY A 124 2.48 -12.32 -4.34
CA GLY A 124 2.74 -13.76 -4.40
C GLY A 124 1.44 -14.57 -4.41
N HIS A 125 0.47 -14.25 -3.55
CA HIS A 125 -0.83 -14.92 -3.55
C HIS A 125 -1.59 -14.78 -4.88
N ILE A 126 -1.63 -13.57 -5.45
CA ILE A 126 -2.27 -13.34 -6.76
C ILE A 126 -1.56 -14.14 -7.87
N LYS A 127 -0.22 -14.18 -7.87
CA LYS A 127 0.53 -14.87 -8.93
C LYS A 127 0.50 -16.39 -8.78
N ASP A 128 0.68 -16.89 -7.57
CA ASP A 128 0.99 -18.30 -7.33
C ASP A 128 -0.17 -19.10 -6.76
N GLN A 129 -1.04 -18.49 -5.94
CA GLN A 129 -2.21 -19.18 -5.41
C GLN A 129 -3.41 -19.06 -6.35
N THR A 130 -3.58 -17.92 -7.03
CA THR A 130 -4.65 -17.77 -8.03
C THR A 130 -4.18 -17.96 -9.47
N GLY A 131 -2.87 -18.11 -9.69
CA GLY A 131 -2.29 -18.38 -11.02
C GLY A 131 -2.29 -17.18 -11.98
N LEU A 132 -2.59 -15.96 -11.52
CA LEU A 132 -2.70 -14.77 -12.38
C LEU A 132 -1.31 -14.18 -12.68
N ARG A 133 -0.54 -14.90 -13.49
CA ARG A 133 0.78 -14.46 -13.96
C ARG A 133 0.72 -13.64 -15.26
N ARG A 134 -0.37 -13.78 -16.01
CA ARG A 134 -0.67 -13.06 -17.25
C ARG A 134 -2.19 -12.90 -17.39
N PHE A 135 -2.61 -11.83 -18.05
CA PHE A 135 -4.01 -11.66 -18.44
C PHE A 135 -4.32 -12.51 -19.67
N SER A 136 -5.47 -13.19 -19.64
CA SER A 136 -5.92 -14.04 -20.74
C SER A 136 -6.75 -13.26 -21.76
N ARG A 137 -7.47 -12.23 -21.31
CA ARG A 137 -8.32 -11.39 -22.16
C ARG A 137 -7.61 -10.10 -22.55
N ARG A 138 -8.00 -9.57 -23.71
CA ARG A 138 -7.49 -8.31 -24.25
C ARG A 138 -8.38 -7.14 -23.83
N GLY A 139 -7.76 -5.98 -23.61
CA GLY A 139 -8.43 -4.73 -23.25
C GLY A 139 -8.51 -4.50 -21.74
N ILE A 140 -8.39 -3.22 -21.35
CA ILE A 140 -8.23 -2.81 -19.95
C ILE A 140 -9.39 -3.27 -19.05
N LYS A 141 -10.62 -3.21 -19.55
CA LYS A 141 -11.82 -3.65 -18.81
C LYS A 141 -11.81 -5.15 -18.51
N ALA A 142 -11.34 -5.95 -19.47
CA ALA A 142 -11.27 -7.39 -19.32
C ALA A 142 -10.11 -7.80 -18.41
N ALA A 143 -8.93 -7.17 -18.55
CA ALA A 143 -7.81 -7.37 -17.62
C ALA A 143 -8.20 -6.97 -16.18
N ALA A 144 -8.90 -5.85 -15.99
CA ALA A 144 -9.38 -5.40 -14.69
C ALA A 144 -10.31 -6.41 -14.02
N SER A 145 -11.27 -7.00 -14.75
CA SER A 145 -12.15 -8.02 -14.14
C SER A 145 -11.41 -9.33 -13.83
N GLU A 146 -10.35 -9.69 -14.55
CA GLU A 146 -9.48 -10.82 -14.16
C GLU A 146 -8.73 -10.51 -12.85
N LEU A 147 -8.18 -9.31 -12.72
CA LEU A 147 -7.51 -8.86 -11.50
C LEU A 147 -8.47 -8.82 -10.31
N HIS A 148 -9.68 -8.29 -10.48
CA HIS A 148 -10.69 -8.24 -9.42
C HIS A 148 -11.14 -9.63 -8.98
N LEU A 149 -11.32 -10.56 -9.93
CA LEU A 149 -11.64 -11.94 -9.59
C LEU A 149 -10.51 -12.59 -8.79
N ALA A 150 -9.26 -12.44 -9.21
CA ALA A 150 -8.10 -12.96 -8.48
C ALA A 150 -7.99 -12.36 -7.06
N ALA A 151 -8.12 -11.03 -6.93
CA ALA A 151 -8.12 -10.36 -5.63
C ALA A 151 -9.24 -10.86 -4.71
N THR A 152 -10.44 -11.08 -5.26
CA THR A 152 -11.59 -11.63 -4.53
C THR A 152 -11.29 -13.04 -4.04
N VAL A 153 -10.73 -13.91 -4.91
CA VAL A 153 -10.34 -15.28 -4.53
C VAL A 153 -9.30 -15.27 -3.42
N VAL A 154 -8.29 -14.40 -3.48
CA VAL A 154 -7.29 -14.25 -2.40
C VAL A 154 -7.97 -13.90 -1.07
N ASN A 155 -8.87 -12.92 -1.06
CA ASN A 155 -9.60 -12.51 0.14
C ASN A 155 -10.47 -13.65 0.70
N LEU A 156 -11.23 -14.34 -0.17
CA LEU A 156 -12.09 -15.47 0.24
C LEU A 156 -11.28 -16.61 0.86
N LEU A 157 -10.14 -16.99 0.25
CA LEU A 157 -9.27 -18.03 0.79
C LEU A 157 -8.68 -17.65 2.14
N LYS A 158 -8.37 -16.37 2.36
CA LYS A 158 -7.91 -15.86 3.65
C LYS A 158 -8.99 -15.91 4.73
N LEU A 159 -10.19 -15.44 4.40
CA LEU A 159 -11.33 -15.48 5.32
C LEU A 159 -11.69 -16.93 5.68
N HIS A 160 -11.70 -17.84 4.69
CA HIS A 160 -11.96 -19.25 4.94
C HIS A 160 -10.93 -19.88 5.89
N LYS A 161 -9.64 -19.64 5.67
CA LYS A 161 -8.57 -20.11 6.57
C LYS A 161 -8.73 -19.54 7.99
N HIS A 162 -9.07 -18.26 8.11
CA HIS A 162 -9.31 -17.62 9.41
C HIS A 162 -10.51 -18.23 10.15
N THR A 163 -11.59 -18.58 9.45
CA THR A 163 -12.76 -19.23 10.06
C THR A 163 -12.46 -20.66 10.53
N LEU A 164 -11.63 -21.40 9.78
CA LEU A 164 -11.25 -22.78 10.16
C LEU A 164 -10.24 -22.84 11.31
N HIS A 165 -9.40 -21.81 11.42
CA HIS A 165 -8.38 -21.68 12.46
C HIS A 165 -8.46 -20.28 13.07
N PRO A 166 -9.46 -20.02 13.95
CA PRO A 166 -9.52 -18.75 14.64
C PRO A 166 -8.20 -18.56 15.42
N ALA A 167 -7.59 -17.38 15.28
CA ALA A 167 -6.41 -17.03 16.05
C ALA A 167 -6.71 -17.21 17.55
N THR A 168 -5.83 -17.94 18.23
CA THR A 168 -5.91 -18.23 19.67
C THR A 168 -5.48 -17.03 20.48
#